data_AF-A0A8H2Y160-F1
#
_entry.id   AF-A0A8H2Y160-F1
#
_cell.length_a   1.000
_cell.length_b   1.000
_cell.length_c   1.000
_cell.angle_alpha   90.00
_cell.angle_beta   90.00
_cell.angle_gamma   90.00
#
_symmetry.space_group_name_H-M   'P 1'
#
loop_
_entity.id
_entity.type
_entity.pdbx_description
1 polymer ?
#
loop_
_entity_poly.entity_id
_entity_poly.type
_entity_poly.pdbx_seq_one_letter_code
_entity_poly.pdbx_strand_id
1 'polypeptide(L)'
;MEQRRSFILILAKALLQFQAPSHRIENQLEAAARVLDVPAEFLHLPSLVIVSFGSLDGEQGAPVVEKRRKSSFSSKSLKSTIAMSILGKNKDDDADSPQETHEGGPDNGGGVTESEPAQEKAAHGTGFGIRVHIVKSGGKMELGKLHELHVIYRKVVHDEMSAQDGRIKLLKLLKQPPIYNIYERCVHAFICGLLICVMSFGGSFVDMWVAGAGCATIAYLQLGVASKNPLYSNIF
;
A
#
# COMPACT_ATOMS: atom_id res chain seq x y z
N MET A 1 -1.39 -1.70 -22.40
CA MET A 1 -0.14 -1.23 -21.76
C MET A 1 -0.26 -1.01 -20.25
N GLU A 2 -1.27 -0.29 -19.74
CA GLU A 2 -1.38 0.03 -18.30
C GLU A 2 -1.39 -1.17 -17.36
N GLN A 3 -2.10 -2.25 -17.74
CA GLN A 3 -2.17 -3.46 -16.92
C GLN A 3 -0.79 -4.11 -16.71
N ARG A 4 0.06 -4.09 -17.74
CA ARG A 4 1.42 -4.65 -17.71
C ARG A 4 2.34 -3.81 -16.81
N ARG A 5 2.29 -2.47 -16.94
CA ARG A 5 3.00 -1.53 -16.04
C ARG A 5 2.56 -1.73 -14.58
N SER A 6 1.26 -1.84 -14.35
CA SER A 6 0.68 -2.08 -13.02
C SER A 6 1.13 -3.40 -12.40
N PHE A 7 1.26 -4.47 -13.20
CA PHE A 7 1.80 -5.76 -12.76
C PHE A 7 3.24 -5.61 -12.27
N ILE A 8 4.11 -4.93 -13.03
CA ILE A 8 5.52 -4.71 -12.67
C ILE A 8 5.63 -3.95 -11.33
N LEU A 9 4.83 -2.90 -11.12
CA LEU A 9 4.83 -2.14 -9.87
C LEU A 9 4.41 -3.00 -8.66
N ILE A 10 3.41 -3.86 -8.84
CA ILE A 10 2.92 -4.75 -7.77
C ILE A 10 3.93 -5.88 -7.50
N LEU A 11 4.58 -6.41 -8.53
CA LEU A 11 5.66 -7.37 -8.41
C LEU A 11 6.84 -6.77 -7.62
N ALA A 12 7.30 -5.57 -7.98
CA ALA A 12 8.36 -4.86 -7.26
C ALA A 12 8.01 -4.65 -5.78
N LYS A 13 6.77 -4.23 -5.51
CA LYS A 13 6.28 -4.06 -4.14
C LYS A 13 6.31 -5.36 -3.35
N ALA A 14 5.88 -6.46 -3.95
CA ALA A 14 5.79 -7.73 -3.27
C ALA A 14 7.16 -8.39 -3.07
N LEU A 15 8.09 -8.24 -4.02
CA LEU A 15 9.49 -8.64 -3.86
C LEU A 15 10.16 -7.90 -2.69
N LEU A 16 9.93 -6.59 -2.58
CA LEU A 16 10.42 -5.79 -1.44
C LEU A 16 9.78 -6.21 -0.12
N GLN A 17 8.45 -6.41 -0.11
CA GLN A 17 7.74 -6.76 1.10
C GLN A 17 8.26 -8.08 1.68
N PHE A 18 8.43 -9.11 0.84
CA PHE A 18 8.87 -10.43 1.28
C PHE A 18 10.39 -10.60 1.39
N GLN A 19 11.16 -9.53 1.21
CA GLN A 19 12.63 -9.52 1.33
C GLN A 19 13.31 -10.52 0.39
N ALA A 20 12.96 -10.44 -0.90
CA ALA A 20 13.67 -11.19 -1.94
C ALA A 20 15.16 -10.77 -1.98
N PRO A 21 16.09 -11.67 -2.35
CA PRO A 21 17.50 -11.32 -2.45
C PRO A 21 17.74 -10.16 -3.44
N SER A 22 18.50 -9.14 -3.03
CA SER A 22 18.65 -7.87 -3.78
C SER A 22 19.00 -8.05 -5.25
N HIS A 23 20.02 -8.87 -5.56
CA HIS A 23 20.45 -9.11 -6.95
C HIS A 23 19.39 -9.81 -7.81
N ARG A 24 18.45 -10.55 -7.19
CA ARG A 24 17.38 -11.24 -7.90
C ARG A 24 16.24 -10.30 -8.24
N ILE A 25 16.03 -9.25 -7.45
CA ILE A 25 14.91 -8.32 -7.64
C ILE A 25 15.04 -7.60 -8.98
N GLU A 26 16.21 -7.02 -9.27
CA GLU A 26 16.46 -6.31 -10.52
C GLU A 26 16.35 -7.26 -11.72
N ASN A 27 17.04 -8.40 -11.68
CA ASN A 27 16.99 -9.39 -12.75
C ASN A 27 15.57 -9.93 -13.02
N GLN A 28 14.76 -10.13 -11.97
CA GLN A 28 13.37 -10.58 -12.13
C GLN A 28 12.47 -9.49 -12.71
N LEU A 29 12.63 -8.24 -12.25
CA LEU A 29 11.86 -7.11 -12.78
C LEU A 29 12.23 -6.80 -14.22
N GLU A 30 13.51 -6.85 -14.57
CA GLU A 30 14.01 -6.65 -15.93
C GLU A 30 13.51 -7.76 -16.86
N ALA A 31 13.60 -9.03 -16.46
CA ALA A 31 13.07 -10.15 -17.24
C ALA A 31 11.55 -10.03 -17.44
N ALA A 32 10.79 -9.67 -16.40
CA ALA A 32 9.35 -9.44 -16.53
C ALA A 32 9.02 -8.28 -17.47
N ALA A 33 9.76 -7.17 -17.40
CA ALA A 33 9.56 -6.02 -18.26
C ALA A 33 9.84 -6.34 -19.74
N ARG A 34 10.90 -7.11 -19.98
CA ARG A 34 11.28 -7.58 -21.33
C ARG A 34 10.21 -8.49 -21.93
N VAL A 35 9.71 -9.47 -21.19
CA VAL A 35 8.65 -10.37 -21.69
C VAL A 35 7.33 -9.65 -21.90
N LEU A 36 6.99 -8.70 -21.01
CA LEU A 36 5.76 -7.93 -21.11
C LEU A 36 5.85 -6.76 -22.12
N ASP A 37 6.98 -6.60 -22.81
CA ASP A 37 7.23 -5.52 -23.77
C ASP A 37 6.94 -4.13 -23.16
N VAL A 38 7.49 -3.91 -21.96
CA VAL A 38 7.38 -2.64 -21.24
C VAL A 38 8.78 -2.03 -21.13
N PRO A 39 9.06 -0.89 -21.78
CA PRO A 39 10.34 -0.20 -21.62
C PRO A 39 10.43 0.36 -20.19
N ALA A 40 11.19 -0.32 -19.33
CA ALA A 40 11.33 0.02 -17.92
C ALA A 40 12.76 -0.20 -17.43
N GLU A 41 13.27 0.74 -16.63
CA GLU A 41 14.53 0.62 -15.91
C GLU A 41 14.27 0.51 -14.40
N PHE A 42 15.12 -0.22 -13.69
CA PHE A 42 14.94 -0.58 -12.28
C PHE A 42 16.18 -0.22 -11.46
N LEU A 43 15.97 0.34 -10.27
CA LEU A 43 17.02 0.56 -9.28
C LEU A 43 16.52 0.10 -7.91
N HIS A 44 17.18 -0.91 -7.33
CA HIS A 44 16.84 -1.45 -6.02
C HIS A 44 17.67 -0.82 -4.90
N LEU A 45 16.99 -0.34 -3.87
CA LEU A 45 17.54 0.06 -2.58
C LEU A 45 16.86 -0.76 -1.47
N PRO A 46 17.47 -0.93 -0.27
CA PRO A 46 17.00 -1.89 0.74
C PRO A 46 15.51 -1.81 1.15
N SER A 47 14.89 -0.64 1.06
CA SER A 47 13.47 -0.45 1.41
C SER A 47 12.63 0.16 0.29
N LEU A 48 13.21 0.36 -0.90
CA LEU A 48 12.50 0.95 -2.01
C LEU A 48 13.07 0.48 -3.35
N VAL A 49 12.20 0.39 -4.35
CA VAL A 49 12.57 0.15 -5.74
C VAL A 49 12.07 1.33 -6.54
N ILE A 50 12.96 1.91 -7.34
CA ILE A 50 12.62 2.94 -8.30
C ILE A 50 12.39 2.25 -9.63
N VAL A 51 11.23 2.51 -10.23
CA VAL A 51 10.86 2.01 -11.55
C VAL A 51 10.69 3.21 -12.46
N SER A 52 11.43 3.24 -13.56
CA SER A 52 11.36 4.31 -14.56
C SER A 52 10.76 3.73 -15.83
N PHE A 53 9.58 4.19 -16.25
CA PHE A 53 8.98 3.79 -17.53
C PHE A 53 9.34 4.78 -18.63
N GLY A 54 9.89 4.26 -19.73
CA GLY A 54 10.02 5.00 -20.99
C GLY A 54 8.66 5.11 -21.68
N SER A 55 8.35 6.26 -22.25
CA SER A 55 7.21 6.44 -23.16
C SER A 55 7.75 6.84 -24.53
N LEU A 56 7.54 6.01 -25.55
CA LEU A 56 7.84 6.35 -26.95
C LEU A 56 6.65 6.98 -27.67
N ASP A 57 5.47 6.93 -27.06
CA ASP A 57 4.26 7.51 -27.62
C ASP A 57 3.98 8.82 -26.88
N GLY A 58 3.76 9.90 -27.63
CA GLY A 58 3.54 11.27 -27.18
C GLY A 58 2.29 11.50 -26.32
N GLU A 59 1.99 10.62 -25.38
CA GLU A 59 1.28 10.98 -24.15
C GLU A 59 2.13 12.03 -23.44
N GLN A 60 1.79 13.30 -23.66
CA GLN A 60 2.22 14.42 -22.85
C GLN A 60 1.80 14.18 -21.39
N GLY A 61 2.65 13.47 -20.67
CA GLY A 61 2.50 13.22 -19.25
C GLY A 61 3.45 14.14 -18.51
N ALA A 62 2.92 15.25 -17.98
CA ALA A 62 3.51 15.87 -16.81
C ALA A 62 3.93 14.78 -15.79
N PRO A 63 4.95 15.00 -14.94
CA PRO A 63 5.27 14.03 -13.90
C PRO A 63 4.02 13.76 -13.07
N VAL A 64 3.39 12.60 -13.31
CA VAL A 64 2.29 12.10 -12.49
C VAL A 64 2.96 11.64 -11.21
N VAL A 65 3.27 12.61 -10.35
CA VAL A 65 3.33 12.38 -8.91
C VAL A 65 1.93 11.89 -8.58
N GLU A 66 1.76 10.57 -8.55
CA GLU A 66 0.51 9.96 -8.12
C GLU A 66 0.28 10.44 -6.70
N LYS A 67 -0.54 11.49 -6.57
CA LYS A 67 -0.88 12.13 -5.32
C LYS A 67 -1.37 11.01 -4.45
N ARG A 68 -0.57 10.64 -3.43
CA ARG A 68 -0.95 9.70 -2.37
C ARG A 68 -2.40 10.01 -2.07
N ARG A 69 -3.33 9.16 -2.51
CA ARG A 69 -4.72 9.26 -2.07
C ARG A 69 -4.59 9.08 -0.56
N LYS A 70 -4.55 10.19 0.17
CA LYS A 70 -4.80 10.19 1.60
C LYS A 70 -6.13 9.49 1.65
N SER A 71 -6.15 8.27 2.18
CA SER A 71 -7.37 7.67 2.67
C SER A 71 -7.85 8.62 3.75
N SER A 72 -8.57 9.66 3.31
CA SER A 72 -9.42 10.46 4.14
C SER A 72 -10.45 9.47 4.63
N PHE A 73 -10.13 8.84 5.75
CA PHE A 73 -11.12 8.22 6.60
C PHE A 73 -11.98 9.39 7.06
N SER A 74 -12.96 9.75 6.23
CA SER A 74 -13.94 10.77 6.49
C SER A 74 -14.81 10.23 7.61
N SER A 75 -14.32 10.43 8.83
CA SER A 75 -15.06 10.32 10.08
C SER A 75 -16.11 11.44 10.11
N LYS A 76 -17.09 11.36 9.21
CA LYS A 76 -18.31 12.17 9.21
C LYS A 76 -19.58 11.32 9.03
N SER A 77 -19.44 10.00 8.86
CA SER A 77 -20.56 9.06 8.80
C SER A 77 -20.83 8.32 10.13
N LEU A 78 -20.24 8.76 11.25
CA LEU A 78 -20.53 8.18 12.58
C LEU A 78 -21.26 9.12 13.55
N LYS A 79 -21.26 10.44 13.30
CA LYS A 79 -21.99 11.39 14.16
C LYS A 79 -23.47 11.51 13.81
N SER A 80 -23.84 11.20 12.56
CA SER A 80 -25.24 11.24 12.10
C SER A 80 -26.07 10.04 12.60
N THR A 81 -25.49 8.84 12.71
CA THR A 81 -26.22 7.65 13.18
C THR A 81 -26.54 7.70 14.68
N ILE A 82 -25.67 8.32 15.49
CA ILE A 82 -25.92 8.49 16.93
C ILE A 82 -26.94 9.61 17.18
N ALA A 83 -26.91 10.70 16.40
CA ALA A 83 -27.92 11.76 16.49
C ALA A 83 -29.32 11.29 16.03
N MET A 84 -29.40 10.42 15.01
CA MET A 84 -30.65 9.80 14.55
C MET A 84 -31.23 8.76 15.51
N SER A 85 -30.45 8.26 16.47
CA SER A 85 -30.91 7.24 17.44
C SER A 85 -31.34 7.82 18.79
N ILE A 86 -31.07 9.11 19.04
CA ILE A 86 -31.39 9.81 20.30
C ILE A 86 -32.55 10.81 20.13
N LEU A 87 -32.90 11.20 18.90
CA LEU A 87 -34.01 12.13 18.62
C LEU A 87 -35.26 11.42 18.05
N GLY A 88 -35.68 10.33 18.67
CA GLY A 88 -36.87 9.57 18.30
C GLY A 88 -37.90 9.48 19.44
N LYS A 89 -38.63 10.57 19.71
CA LYS A 89 -39.94 10.70 20.40
C LYS A 89 -40.16 12.21 20.69
N ASN A 90 -41.28 12.88 20.46
CA ASN A 90 -42.68 12.52 20.22
C ASN A 90 -43.32 13.62 19.34
N LYS A 91 -44.34 13.21 18.57
CA LYS A 91 -45.68 13.84 18.45
C LYS A 91 -45.99 14.91 19.52
N ASP A 92 -46.68 16.02 19.31
CA ASP A 92 -47.67 16.53 18.35
C ASP A 92 -47.39 18.07 18.25
N ASP A 93 -47.78 18.90 17.29
CA ASP A 93 -49.10 19.35 16.86
C ASP A 93 -48.86 20.54 15.88
N ASP A 94 -49.79 20.70 14.94
CA ASP A 94 -50.24 21.96 14.32
C ASP A 94 -49.34 22.87 13.43
N ALA A 95 -49.99 23.20 12.30
CA ALA A 95 -50.04 24.50 11.63
C ALA A 95 -49.06 24.84 10.49
N ASP A 96 -49.66 24.84 9.30
CA ASP A 96 -49.66 25.92 8.30
C ASP A 96 -48.56 25.96 7.22
N SER A 97 -49.01 25.82 5.97
CA SER A 97 -48.33 26.25 4.73
C SER A 97 -48.99 27.57 4.30
N PRO A 98 -48.32 28.50 3.60
CA PRO A 98 -48.21 28.42 2.13
C PRO A 98 -46.85 28.96 1.57
N GLN A 99 -46.31 28.45 0.44
CA GLN A 99 -46.49 28.91 -0.98
C GLN A 99 -45.86 30.33 -1.20
N GLU A 100 -44.89 30.61 -2.09
CA GLU A 100 -44.95 30.82 -3.57
C GLU A 100 -43.58 31.40 -4.07
N THR A 101 -42.98 30.91 -5.17
CA THR A 101 -42.83 31.46 -6.56
C THR A 101 -41.70 32.46 -6.90
N HIS A 102 -40.99 32.11 -7.99
CA HIS A 102 -40.54 32.90 -9.16
C HIS A 102 -39.44 34.00 -9.11
N GLU A 103 -38.47 33.80 -10.02
CA GLU A 103 -37.92 34.73 -11.05
C GLU A 103 -36.82 35.77 -10.77
N GLY A 104 -35.86 35.82 -11.71
CA GLY A 104 -35.22 37.06 -12.17
C GLY A 104 -33.69 37.17 -11.98
N GLY A 105 -32.91 36.96 -13.06
CA GLY A 105 -31.64 37.70 -13.27
C GLY A 105 -31.91 39.03 -13.98
N PRO A 106 -30.94 39.70 -14.65
CA PRO A 106 -29.47 39.60 -14.57
C PRO A 106 -28.78 41.00 -14.56
N ASP A 107 -27.46 41.02 -14.87
CA ASP A 107 -26.63 42.16 -15.33
C ASP A 107 -26.28 43.26 -14.32
N ASN A 108 -25.14 43.95 -14.32
CA ASN A 108 -24.01 44.18 -15.23
C ASN A 108 -22.91 44.81 -14.31
N GLY A 109 -21.60 44.81 -14.52
CA GLY A 109 -20.81 44.76 -15.73
C GLY A 109 -19.57 45.66 -15.54
N GLY A 110 -18.52 45.41 -16.33
CA GLY A 110 -17.46 46.38 -16.68
C GLY A 110 -16.17 46.28 -15.85
N GLY A 111 -14.97 46.18 -16.44
CA GLY A 111 -14.53 46.19 -17.84
C GLY A 111 -13.07 45.70 -17.92
N VAL A 112 -12.61 45.01 -18.98
CA VAL A 112 -12.22 45.55 -20.32
C VAL A 112 -10.88 46.32 -20.17
N THR A 113 -9.74 46.05 -20.84
CA THR A 113 -9.46 45.51 -22.18
C THR A 113 -7.96 45.15 -22.38
N GLU A 114 -7.72 44.34 -23.42
CA GLU A 114 -6.60 44.38 -24.39
C GLU A 114 -5.16 44.06 -23.93
N SER A 115 -4.60 42.96 -24.45
CA SER A 115 -3.87 42.94 -25.73
C SER A 115 -3.11 41.61 -25.90
N GLU A 116 -3.41 40.86 -26.97
CA GLU A 116 -2.37 40.06 -27.65
C GLU A 116 -1.41 41.06 -28.32
N PRO A 117 -0.09 40.82 -28.43
CA PRO A 117 0.41 39.64 -29.15
C PRO A 117 1.76 39.08 -28.64
N ALA A 118 2.03 37.81 -28.93
CA ALA A 118 3.33 37.32 -29.41
C ALA A 118 3.29 35.79 -29.49
N GLN A 119 3.04 35.31 -30.69
CA GLN A 119 3.49 33.99 -31.12
C GLN A 119 5.02 33.91 -30.97
N GLU A 120 5.49 33.46 -29.82
CA GLU A 120 6.86 32.98 -29.69
C GLU A 120 6.89 31.50 -30.10
N LYS A 121 7.20 31.27 -31.37
CA LYS A 121 7.66 29.97 -31.87
C LYS A 121 8.94 29.58 -31.12
N ALA A 122 8.79 28.93 -29.97
CA ALA A 122 9.90 28.30 -29.27
C ALA A 122 9.80 26.78 -29.42
N ALA A 123 10.64 26.28 -30.33
CA ALA A 123 11.24 24.95 -30.35
C ALA A 123 10.32 23.72 -30.21
N HIS A 124 10.23 23.01 -31.32
CA HIS A 124 10.02 21.56 -31.38
C HIS A 124 11.11 20.86 -30.55
N GLY A 125 10.90 20.78 -29.23
CA GLY A 125 11.67 19.95 -28.32
C GLY A 125 10.96 18.61 -28.20
N THR A 126 11.51 17.57 -28.82
CA THR A 126 11.15 16.18 -28.58
C THR A 126 11.53 15.82 -27.14
N GLY A 127 10.65 16.17 -26.19
CA GLY A 127 10.82 15.85 -24.79
C GLY A 127 10.58 14.36 -24.56
N PHE A 128 11.63 13.62 -24.21
CA PHE A 128 11.51 12.24 -23.75
C PHE A 128 10.83 12.23 -22.37
N GLY A 129 9.55 11.86 -22.32
CA GLY A 129 8.76 11.80 -21.09
C GLY A 129 9.06 10.54 -20.28
N ILE A 130 9.89 10.64 -19.24
CA ILE A 130 10.18 9.55 -18.31
C ILE A 130 9.20 9.59 -17.13
N ARG A 131 8.42 8.52 -16.90
CA ARG A 131 7.55 8.38 -15.72
C ARG A 131 8.24 7.54 -14.65
N VAL A 132 8.64 8.19 -13.54
CA VAL A 132 9.31 7.54 -12.42
C VAL A 132 8.32 7.20 -11.29
N HIS A 133 8.29 5.93 -10.89
CA HIS A 133 7.50 5.42 -9.76
C HIS A 133 8.42 4.94 -8.65
N ILE A 134 8.18 5.41 -7.43
CA ILE A 134 8.91 4.98 -6.24
C ILE A 134 8.03 4.02 -5.45
N VAL A 135 8.43 2.76 -5.39
CA VAL A 135 7.74 1.72 -4.64
C VAL A 135 8.45 1.52 -3.30
N LYS A 136 7.80 1.88 -2.19
CA LYS A 136 8.30 1.64 -0.83
C LYS A 136 7.47 0.54 -0.16
N SER A 137 8.14 -0.40 0.51
CA SER A 137 7.49 -1.37 1.39
C SER A 137 8.31 -1.55 2.67
N GLY A 138 7.63 -1.71 3.81
CA GLY A 138 8.28 -2.16 5.05
C GLY A 138 8.64 -3.63 4.90
N GLY A 139 9.89 -3.99 5.23
CA GLY A 139 10.37 -5.36 5.15
C GLY A 139 9.59 -6.26 6.10
N LYS A 140 8.88 -7.24 5.54
CA LYS A 140 8.17 -8.29 6.29
C LYS A 140 8.57 -9.63 5.70
N MET A 141 9.54 -10.27 6.34
CA MET A 141 10.05 -11.54 5.85
C MET A 141 8.97 -12.63 5.97
N GLU A 142 8.39 -13.03 4.85
CA GLU A 142 7.43 -14.14 4.74
C GLU A 142 7.88 -15.08 3.62
N LEU A 143 8.76 -16.03 3.96
CA LEU A 143 9.38 -16.93 2.99
C LEU A 143 8.36 -17.78 2.23
N GLY A 144 7.27 -18.21 2.89
CA GLY A 144 6.19 -18.97 2.24
C GLY A 144 5.52 -18.19 1.11
N LYS A 145 5.21 -16.91 1.33
CA LYS A 145 4.59 -16.04 0.31
C LYS A 145 5.59 -15.63 -0.77
N LEU A 146 6.88 -15.53 -0.44
CA LEU A 146 7.93 -15.30 -1.43
C LEU A 146 7.99 -16.43 -2.46
N HIS A 147 7.86 -17.68 -2.02
CA HIS A 147 7.83 -18.82 -2.93
C HIS A 147 6.61 -18.78 -3.86
N GLU A 148 5.41 -18.53 -3.31
CA GLU A 148 4.19 -18.43 -4.10
C GLU A 148 4.24 -17.26 -5.11
N LEU A 149 4.81 -16.13 -4.71
CA LEU A 149 5.09 -15.01 -5.60
C LEU A 149 6.02 -15.42 -6.75
N HIS A 150 7.10 -16.16 -6.46
CA HIS A 150 8.02 -16.62 -7.50
C HIS A 150 7.34 -17.56 -8.50
N VAL A 151 6.41 -18.41 -8.03
CA VAL A 151 5.60 -19.25 -8.90
C VAL A 151 4.69 -18.40 -9.79
N ILE A 152 4.02 -17.38 -9.25
CA ILE A 152 3.18 -16.46 -10.04
C ILE A 152 4.02 -15.71 -11.08
N TYR A 153 5.16 -15.16 -10.67
CA TYR A 153 6.11 -14.49 -11.55
C TYR A 153 6.53 -15.41 -12.71
N ARG A 154 6.95 -16.65 -12.40
CA ARG A 154 7.40 -17.60 -13.41
C ARG A 154 6.29 -17.88 -14.42
N LYS A 155 5.05 -18.10 -13.96
CA LYS A 155 3.89 -18.32 -14.83
C LYS A 155 3.61 -17.15 -15.77
N VAL A 156 3.74 -15.91 -15.31
CA VAL A 156 3.54 -14.72 -16.15
C VAL A 156 4.68 -14.55 -17.17
N VAL A 157 5.93 -14.81 -16.77
CA VAL A 157 7.10 -14.71 -17.65
C VAL A 157 7.16 -15.82 -18.70
N HIS A 158 6.60 -16.99 -18.41
CA HIS A 158 6.51 -18.11 -19.37
C HIS A 158 5.21 -18.07 -20.19
N ASP A 159 4.47 -16.96 -20.16
CA ASP A 159 3.20 -16.76 -20.87
C ASP A 159 2.11 -17.80 -20.53
N GLU A 160 2.21 -18.48 -19.38
CA GLU A 160 1.19 -19.40 -18.87
C GLU A 160 0.00 -18.66 -18.23
N MET A 161 0.15 -17.37 -17.93
CA MET A 161 -0.87 -16.55 -17.27
C MET A 161 -0.76 -15.08 -17.66
N SER A 162 -1.91 -14.42 -17.90
CA SER A 162 -1.97 -13.00 -18.22
C SER A 162 -1.46 -12.10 -17.08
N ALA A 163 -0.84 -10.97 -17.44
CA ALA A 163 -0.38 -9.94 -16.49
C ALA A 163 -1.51 -9.41 -15.59
N GLN A 164 -2.75 -9.34 -16.10
CA GLN A 164 -3.91 -8.90 -15.32
C GLN A 164 -4.25 -9.90 -14.20
N ASP A 165 -4.24 -11.19 -14.50
CA ASP A 165 -4.54 -12.26 -13.53
C ASP A 165 -3.41 -12.42 -12.51
N GLY A 166 -2.17 -12.35 -12.98
CA GLY A 166 -0.99 -12.32 -12.12
C GLY A 166 -1.05 -11.16 -11.12
N ARG A 167 -1.48 -9.99 -11.56
CA ARG A 167 -1.65 -8.81 -10.70
C ARG A 167 -2.68 -9.07 -9.60
N ILE A 168 -3.83 -9.64 -9.94
CA ILE A 168 -4.89 -9.95 -8.97
C ILE A 168 -4.40 -10.97 -7.94
N LYS A 169 -3.67 -12.01 -8.38
CA LYS A 169 -3.08 -13.01 -7.47
C LYS A 169 -2.03 -12.39 -6.55
N LEU A 170 -1.13 -11.56 -7.08
CA LEU A 170 -0.13 -10.85 -6.27
C LEU A 170 -0.79 -9.93 -5.24
N LEU A 171 -1.83 -9.18 -5.61
CA LEU A 171 -2.60 -8.35 -4.67
C LEU A 171 -3.28 -9.19 -3.58
N LYS A 172 -3.77 -10.39 -3.94
CA LYS A 172 -4.33 -11.33 -2.97
C LYS A 172 -3.26 -11.81 -1.98
N LEU A 173 -2.06 -12.15 -2.45
CA LEU A 173 -0.93 -12.55 -1.58
C LEU A 173 -0.49 -11.43 -0.65
N LEU A 174 -0.38 -10.20 -1.17
CA LEU A 174 -0.02 -9.03 -0.37
C LEU A 174 -1.03 -8.74 0.75
N LYS A 175 -2.31 -9.08 0.54
CA LYS A 175 -3.40 -8.84 1.50
C LYS A 175 -3.60 -9.99 2.49
N GLN A 176 -3.01 -11.17 2.25
CA GLN A 176 -3.21 -12.32 3.13
C GLN A 176 -2.70 -12.03 4.56
N PRO A 177 -3.52 -12.32 5.59
CA PRO A 177 -3.08 -12.17 6.98
C PRO A 177 -1.93 -13.15 7.31
N PRO A 178 -1.19 -12.89 8.41
CA PRO A 178 -0.15 -13.81 8.88
C PRO A 178 -0.76 -15.17 9.26
N ILE A 179 -0.01 -16.25 8.98
CA ILE A 179 -0.47 -17.65 9.12
C ILE A 179 -0.76 -18.01 10.60
N TYR A 180 0.06 -17.49 11.51
CA TYR A 180 -0.05 -17.80 12.94
C TYR A 180 -0.68 -16.66 13.71
N ASN A 181 -1.66 -17.00 14.55
CA ASN A 181 -2.30 -16.07 15.44
C ASN A 181 -1.31 -15.59 16.53
N ILE A 182 -1.59 -14.43 17.13
CA ILE A 182 -0.72 -13.86 18.17
C ILE A 182 -0.61 -14.77 19.39
N TYR A 183 -1.68 -15.50 19.73
CA TYR A 183 -1.69 -16.43 20.86
C TYR A 183 -0.79 -17.64 20.63
N GLU A 184 -0.86 -18.28 19.45
CA GLU A 184 0.01 -19.41 19.08
C GLU A 184 1.48 -19.03 19.16
N ARG A 185 1.81 -17.80 18.74
CA ARG A 185 3.17 -17.26 18.84
C ARG A 185 3.60 -17.05 20.29
N CYS A 186 2.71 -16.54 21.15
CA CYS A 186 2.98 -16.40 22.58
C CYS A 186 3.16 -17.76 23.27
N VAL A 187 2.37 -18.77 22.91
CA VAL A 187 2.51 -20.14 23.43
C VAL A 187 3.84 -20.74 23.01
N HIS A 188 4.25 -20.57 21.76
CA HIS A 188 5.56 -21.04 21.30
C HIS A 188 6.72 -20.33 22.01
N ALA A 189 6.63 -19.00 22.21
CA ALA A 189 7.62 -18.23 22.96
C ALA A 189 7.69 -18.67 24.43
N PHE A 190 6.53 -18.96 25.04
CA PHE A 190 6.44 -19.48 26.40
C PHE A 190 7.18 -20.82 26.52
N ILE A 191 6.87 -21.79 25.66
CA ILE A 191 7.50 -23.12 25.66
C ILE A 191 9.00 -23.01 25.39
N CYS A 192 9.42 -22.15 24.45
CA CYS A 192 10.82 -21.97 24.11
C CYS A 192 11.63 -21.37 25.28
N GLY A 193 11.09 -20.36 25.96
CA GLY A 193 11.71 -19.78 27.16
C GLY A 193 11.83 -20.78 28.31
N LEU A 194 10.80 -21.60 28.49
CA LEU A 194 10.74 -22.70 29.46
C LEU A 194 11.85 -23.73 29.20
N LEU A 195 12.01 -24.17 27.95
CA LEU A 195 13.01 -25.16 27.54
C LEU A 195 14.44 -24.62 27.64
N ILE A 196 14.69 -23.37 27.23
CA ILE A 196 16.03 -22.76 27.29
C ILE A 196 16.49 -22.61 28.75
N CYS A 197 15.61 -22.20 29.67
CA CYS A 197 15.94 -22.08 31.09
C CYS A 197 16.39 -23.45 31.68
N VAL A 198 15.63 -24.51 31.39
CA VAL A 198 15.91 -25.85 31.92
C VAL A 198 17.16 -26.46 31.27
N MET A 199 17.30 -26.35 29.95
CA MET A 199 18.41 -27.00 29.21
C MET A 199 19.74 -26.26 29.33
N SER A 200 19.73 -24.91 29.33
CA SER A 200 20.97 -24.13 29.32
C SER A 200 21.49 -23.80 30.72
N PHE A 201 20.61 -23.64 31.70
CA PHE A 201 20.98 -23.10 33.02
C PHE A 201 20.67 -24.02 34.20
N GLY A 202 20.04 -25.19 33.96
CA GLY A 202 19.65 -26.09 35.03
C GLY A 202 18.71 -25.45 36.05
N GLY A 203 17.85 -24.53 35.58
CA GLY A 203 16.99 -23.71 36.43
C GLY A 203 16.01 -24.51 37.29
N SER A 204 15.65 -23.95 38.45
CA SER A 204 14.62 -24.50 39.33
C SER A 204 13.24 -24.43 38.68
N PHE A 205 12.31 -25.29 39.11
CA PHE A 205 10.93 -25.31 38.61
C PHE A 205 10.25 -23.94 38.73
N VAL A 206 10.58 -23.15 39.76
CA VAL A 206 10.04 -21.78 39.92
C VAL A 206 10.59 -20.82 38.87
N ASP A 207 11.90 -20.90 38.59
CA ASP A 207 12.59 -20.04 37.63
C ASP A 207 12.08 -20.28 36.20
N MET A 208 11.78 -21.54 35.88
CA MET A 208 11.21 -21.99 34.62
C MET A 208 9.90 -21.28 34.24
N TRP A 209 8.94 -21.20 35.17
CA TRP A 209 7.65 -20.51 34.92
C TRP A 209 7.83 -18.99 34.78
N VAL A 210 8.73 -18.39 35.57
CA VAL A 210 9.05 -16.96 35.51
C VAL A 210 9.69 -16.62 34.16
N ALA A 211 10.66 -17.43 33.71
CA ALA A 211 11.30 -17.28 32.41
C ALA A 211 10.31 -17.43 31.25
N GLY A 212 9.45 -18.46 31.29
CA GLY A 212 8.39 -18.67 30.30
C GLY A 212 7.43 -17.48 30.22
N ALA A 213 6.94 -16.99 31.37
CA ALA A 213 6.06 -15.82 31.44
C ALA A 213 6.73 -14.55 30.91
N GLY A 214 8.03 -14.36 31.19
CA GLY A 214 8.84 -13.27 30.65
C GLY A 214 8.94 -13.32 29.12
N CYS A 215 9.27 -14.47 28.55
CA CYS A 215 9.32 -14.67 27.10
C CYS A 215 7.95 -14.45 26.42
N ALA A 216 6.86 -14.95 27.03
CA ALA A 216 5.50 -14.72 26.54
C ALA A 216 5.12 -13.22 26.56
N THR A 217 5.51 -12.50 27.62
CA THR A 217 5.26 -11.06 27.76
C THR A 217 6.01 -10.27 26.69
N ILE A 218 7.28 -10.57 26.45
CA ILE A 218 8.08 -9.93 25.40
C ILE A 218 7.48 -10.21 24.01
N ALA A 219 7.12 -11.47 23.73
CA ALA A 219 6.49 -11.84 22.47
C ALA A 219 5.16 -11.10 22.23
N TYR A 220 4.33 -10.96 23.26
CA TYR A 220 3.08 -10.20 23.18
C TYR A 220 3.34 -8.72 22.89
N LEU A 221 4.32 -8.11 23.55
CA LEU A 221 4.68 -6.71 23.33
C LEU A 221 5.20 -6.48 21.90
N GLN A 222 6.07 -7.35 21.39
CA GLN A 222 6.60 -7.26 20.03
C GLN A 222 5.52 -7.43 18.97
N LEU A 223 4.63 -8.41 19.13
CA LEU A 223 3.61 -8.73 18.13
C LEU A 223 2.39 -7.80 18.21
N GLY A 224 2.02 -7.36 19.41
CA GLY A 224 0.79 -6.61 19.66
C GLY A 224 1.00 -5.10 19.75
N VAL A 225 1.98 -4.65 20.54
CA VAL A 225 2.16 -3.23 20.88
C VAL A 225 3.11 -2.56 19.90
N ALA A 226 4.25 -3.19 19.60
CA ALA A 226 5.23 -2.62 18.68
C ALA A 226 4.72 -2.57 17.22
N SER A 227 3.97 -3.60 16.79
CA SER A 227 3.41 -3.62 15.43
C SER A 227 2.26 -2.63 15.19
N LYS A 228 1.60 -2.11 16.24
CA LYS A 228 0.45 -1.19 16.10
C LYS A 228 0.86 0.28 16.15
N ASN A 229 1.95 0.58 16.83
CA ASN A 229 2.38 1.95 17.07
C ASN A 229 3.59 2.30 16.19
N PRO A 230 3.48 3.29 15.29
CA PRO A 230 4.56 3.67 14.38
C PRO A 230 5.81 4.20 15.10
N LEU A 231 5.70 4.60 16.37
CA LEU A 231 6.84 4.98 17.21
C LEU A 231 7.75 3.79 17.55
N TYR A 232 7.20 2.58 17.68
CA TYR A 232 7.97 1.38 18.04
C TYR A 232 8.40 0.55 16.82
N SER A 233 7.78 0.79 15.65
CA SER A 233 8.08 0.11 14.38
C SER A 233 9.48 0.39 13.81
N ASN A 234 10.24 1.33 14.37
CA ASN A 234 11.63 1.61 13.96
C ASN A 234 12.67 0.96 14.88
N ILE A 235 12.25 0.44 16.05
CA ILE A 235 13.15 -0.13 17.07
C ILE A 235 13.10 -1.67 17.04
N PHE A 236 11.99 -2.22 16.54
CA PHE A 236 11.78 -3.66 16.31
C PHE A 236 11.51 -3.91 14.83
#